data_AF-A0A7C7XJM1-F1
#
_entry.id   AF-A0A7C7XJM1-F1
#
_cell.length_a   1.000
_cell.length_b   1.000
_cell.length_c   1.000
_cell.angle_alpha   90.00
_cell.angle_beta   90.00
_cell.angle_gamma   90.00
#
_symmetry.space_group_name_H-M   'P 1'
#
loop_
_entity.id
_entity.type
_entity.pdbx_description
1 polymer ?
#
loop_
_entity_poly.entity_id
_entity_poly.type
_entity_poly.pdbx_seq_one_letter_code
_entity_poly.pdbx_strand_id
1 'polypeptide(L)'
;MEDNHHGWETKSYNLESNKWTITPPSKKKNILDNKFSNSSTTKYYLMTVFFIVGLMTVSIIKNETRNLQKEISSLRTSIGIVKHDLYQSTLEHAVITSPENISILAKEYLDSSFLAYKNIQIKKLNSEKKLSSSLKKKKYNFDLAKKIESKKKELTNLKEFYYNPKTLPGEVKLRVSKKIEIAKNEMKALYNDPKKVLESKKLYKWGAMQIVKVMLGIPVVPGK
;
A
#
# COMPACT_ATOMS: atom_id res chain seq x y z
N MET A 1 -55.40 -60.17 86.13
CA MET A 1 -54.16 -60.29 86.92
C MET A 1 -53.03 -60.52 85.94
N GLU A 2 -52.77 -59.55 85.04
CA GLU A 2 -51.96 -58.34 85.35
C GLU A 2 -50.63 -58.81 85.97
N ASP A 3 -49.48 -58.71 85.30
CA ASP A 3 -48.89 -57.44 84.91
C ASP A 3 -47.87 -57.53 83.75
N ASN A 4 -47.80 -56.41 83.03
CA ASN A 4 -46.88 -56.09 81.96
C ASN A 4 -45.46 -55.88 82.48
N HIS A 5 -44.45 -56.49 81.85
CA HIS A 5 -43.12 -55.87 81.75
C HIS A 5 -42.50 -56.20 80.39
N HIS A 6 -42.61 -55.24 79.47
CA HIS A 6 -41.82 -55.16 78.25
C HIS A 6 -40.34 -54.95 78.64
N GLY A 7 -39.57 -56.03 78.63
CA GLY A 7 -38.11 -56.00 78.67
C GLY A 7 -37.56 -55.59 77.31
N TRP A 8 -36.79 -54.52 77.27
CA TRP A 8 -36.09 -54.06 76.09
C TRP A 8 -34.82 -54.89 75.91
N GLU A 9 -34.74 -55.69 74.84
CA GLU A 9 -33.47 -56.27 74.41
C GLU A 9 -32.59 -55.17 73.80
N THR A 10 -31.44 -54.90 74.41
CA THR A 10 -30.40 -54.04 73.87
C THR A 10 -29.70 -54.77 72.71
N LYS A 11 -30.12 -54.52 71.48
CA LYS A 11 -29.34 -54.87 70.29
C LYS A 11 -28.04 -54.06 70.31
N SER A 12 -26.91 -54.72 70.48
CA SER A 12 -25.58 -54.16 70.29
C SER A 12 -25.37 -53.82 68.82
N TYR A 13 -25.24 -52.53 68.50
CA TYR A 13 -24.85 -52.08 67.17
C TYR A 13 -23.35 -52.30 67.00
N ASN A 14 -22.97 -53.30 66.19
CA ASN A 14 -21.62 -53.41 65.66
C ASN A 14 -21.35 -52.20 64.75
N LEU A 15 -20.44 -51.32 65.16
CA LEU A 15 -19.89 -50.26 64.31
C LEU A 15 -18.89 -50.89 63.32
N GLU A 16 -19.37 -51.43 62.20
CA GLU A 16 -18.53 -51.73 61.04
C GLU A 16 -17.96 -50.42 60.48
N SER A 17 -16.69 -50.11 60.79
CA SER A 17 -16.02 -48.88 60.35
C SER A 17 -15.67 -48.85 58.85
N ASN A 18 -16.00 -49.91 58.12
CA ASN A 18 -15.59 -50.18 56.74
C ASN A 18 -16.70 -50.04 55.68
N LYS A 19 -17.88 -49.47 56.02
CA LYS A 19 -18.96 -49.22 55.04
C LYS A 19 -18.65 -48.12 54.00
N TRP A 20 -17.55 -47.38 54.15
CA TRP A 20 -17.15 -46.31 53.22
C TRP A 20 -15.97 -46.66 52.32
N THR A 21 -15.49 -47.91 52.27
CA THR A 21 -14.51 -48.32 51.26
C THR A 21 -15.21 -48.85 50.00
N ILE A 22 -15.99 -47.98 49.32
CA ILE A 22 -16.34 -48.20 47.92
C ILE A 22 -15.37 -47.39 47.08
N THR A 23 -14.49 -48.10 46.40
CA THR A 23 -13.50 -47.61 45.45
C THR A 23 -14.19 -46.76 44.36
N PRO A 24 -13.76 -45.53 44.06
CA PRO A 24 -14.28 -44.79 42.91
C PRO A 24 -13.74 -45.38 41.59
N PRO A 25 -14.49 -45.30 40.47
CA PRO A 25 -14.05 -45.87 39.20
C PRO A 25 -12.80 -45.15 38.71
N SER A 26 -11.80 -45.93 38.30
CA SER A 26 -10.59 -45.45 37.63
C SER A 26 -10.97 -44.59 36.41
N LYS A 27 -10.91 -43.26 36.56
CA LYS A 27 -10.97 -42.32 35.46
C LYS A 27 -9.78 -42.60 34.53
N LYS A 28 -10.06 -42.92 33.26
CA LYS A 28 -9.05 -42.93 32.20
C LYS A 28 -8.28 -41.61 32.25
N LYS A 29 -6.95 -41.67 32.22
CA LYS A 29 -6.08 -40.50 32.04
C LYS A 29 -6.46 -39.81 30.73
N ASN A 30 -7.21 -38.72 30.84
CA ASN A 30 -7.23 -37.74 29.77
C ASN A 30 -5.88 -37.04 29.81
N ILE A 31 -5.09 -37.28 28.76
CA ILE A 31 -4.04 -36.38 28.32
C ILE A 31 -4.72 -35.04 28.04
N LEU A 32 -4.76 -34.11 29.00
CA LEU A 32 -4.82 -32.65 28.80
C LEU A 32 -5.05 -31.91 30.13
N ASP A 33 -4.07 -31.88 31.03
CA ASP A 33 -4.02 -30.83 32.06
C ASP A 33 -2.62 -30.21 32.02
N ASN A 34 -2.33 -29.39 31.00
CA ASN A 34 -1.17 -28.51 31.06
C ASN A 34 -1.49 -27.38 32.06
N LYS A 35 -1.39 -27.72 33.34
CA LYS A 35 -1.49 -26.78 34.45
C LYS A 35 -0.18 -26.01 34.50
N PHE A 36 -0.05 -24.99 33.65
CA PHE A 36 0.99 -23.97 33.81
C PHE A 36 0.77 -23.30 35.17
N SER A 37 1.54 -23.73 36.17
CA SER A 37 1.62 -23.01 37.44
C SER A 37 2.32 -21.68 37.15
N ASN A 38 1.54 -20.60 37.18
CA ASN A 38 2.08 -19.24 37.09
C ASN A 38 2.81 -18.93 38.41
N SER A 39 4.06 -19.39 38.52
CA SER A 39 4.95 -19.03 39.61
C SER A 39 5.12 -17.51 39.64
N SER A 40 5.21 -16.93 40.84
CA SER A 40 5.34 -15.47 41.00
C SER A 40 6.48 -14.88 40.14
N THR A 41 7.56 -15.66 39.96
CA THR A 41 8.74 -15.32 39.15
C THR A 41 8.47 -15.14 37.66
N THR A 42 7.53 -15.89 37.04
CA THR A 42 7.23 -15.74 35.61
C THR A 42 6.46 -14.46 35.31
N LYS A 43 5.68 -13.94 36.28
CA LYS A 43 4.96 -12.67 36.15
C LYS A 43 5.92 -11.48 36.07
N TYR A 44 6.93 -11.44 36.95
CA TYR A 44 7.94 -10.38 36.95
C TYR A 44 8.89 -10.48 35.75
N TYR A 45 9.18 -11.70 35.29
CA TYR A 45 9.94 -11.92 34.05
C TYR A 45 9.20 -11.36 32.82
N LEU A 46 7.89 -11.61 32.69
CA LEU A 46 7.10 -11.04 31.59
C LEU A 46 7.08 -9.50 31.65
N MET A 47 6.92 -8.91 32.83
CA MET A 47 6.88 -7.45 32.97
C MET A 47 8.22 -6.78 32.62
N THR A 48 9.34 -7.41 33.00
CA THR A 48 10.69 -6.92 32.65
C THR A 48 10.96 -7.05 31.14
N VAL A 49 10.51 -8.14 30.49
CA VAL A 49 10.58 -8.27 29.02
C VAL A 49 9.75 -7.18 28.32
N PHE A 50 8.52 -6.91 28.77
CA PHE A 50 7.70 -5.84 28.22
C PHE A 50 8.35 -4.46 28.40
N PHE A 51 8.99 -4.21 29.53
CA PHE A 51 9.72 -2.98 29.78
C PHE A 51 10.92 -2.80 28.84
N ILE A 52 11.72 -3.85 28.63
CA ILE A 52 12.88 -3.82 27.71
C ILE A 52 12.41 -3.61 26.26
N VAL A 53 11.33 -4.29 25.84
CA VAL A 53 10.74 -4.09 24.51
C VAL A 53 10.21 -2.68 24.36
N GLY A 54 9.55 -2.12 25.38
CA GLY A 54 9.10 -0.72 25.39
C GLY A 54 10.25 0.28 25.23
N LEU A 55 11.36 0.07 25.93
CA LEU A 55 12.54 0.93 25.81
C LEU A 55 13.18 0.86 24.40
N MET A 56 13.22 -0.33 23.81
CA MET A 56 13.74 -0.52 22.44
C MET A 56 12.80 0.11 21.39
N THR A 57 11.49 -0.04 21.52
CA THR A 57 10.53 0.52 20.55
C THR A 57 10.49 2.05 20.59
N VAL A 58 10.55 2.66 21.77
CA VAL A 58 10.61 4.12 21.91
C VAL A 58 11.82 4.71 21.17
N SER A 59 12.96 4.03 21.19
CA SER A 59 14.17 4.48 20.48
C SER A 59 13.98 4.49 18.96
N ILE A 60 13.36 3.42 18.42
CA ILE A 60 13.08 3.30 16.98
C ILE A 60 12.08 4.38 16.56
N ILE A 61 10.96 4.50 17.28
CA ILE A 61 9.90 5.47 17.01
C ILE A 61 10.44 6.90 17.10
N LYS A 62 11.27 7.22 18.10
CA LYS A 62 11.88 8.55 18.28
C LYS A 62 12.84 8.89 17.14
N ASN A 63 13.57 7.91 16.61
CA ASN A 63 14.47 8.15 15.50
C ASN A 63 13.73 8.42 14.19
N GLU A 64 12.68 7.65 13.90
CA GLU A 64 11.82 7.86 12.72
C GLU A 64 11.05 9.17 12.78
N THR A 65 10.43 9.47 13.94
CA THR A 65 9.72 10.74 14.15
C THR A 65 10.63 11.96 13.99
N ARG A 66 11.90 11.88 14.43
CA ARG A 66 12.89 12.94 14.18
C ARG A 66 13.23 13.12 12.70
N ASN A 67 13.29 12.03 11.93
CA ASN A 67 13.49 12.12 10.49
C ASN A 67 12.28 12.79 9.80
N LEU A 68 11.07 12.34 10.13
CA LEU A 68 9.83 12.93 9.63
C LEU A 68 9.70 14.41 10.01
N GLN A 69 10.08 14.81 11.23
CA GLN A 69 10.10 16.21 11.65
C GLN A 69 11.03 17.08 10.78
N LYS A 70 12.19 16.56 10.39
CA LYS A 70 13.11 17.26 9.48
C LYS A 70 12.49 17.46 8.11
N GLU A 71 11.92 16.41 7.53
CA GLU A 71 11.23 16.50 6.23
C GLU A 71 10.04 17.47 6.27
N ILE A 72 9.23 17.41 7.33
CA ILE A 72 8.13 18.37 7.53
C ILE A 72 8.67 19.80 7.63
N SER A 73 9.77 20.01 8.35
CA SER A 73 10.37 21.34 8.48
C SER A 73 10.92 21.85 7.15
N SER A 74 11.59 21.01 6.36
CA SER A 74 12.12 21.40 5.05
C SER A 74 10.98 21.70 4.08
N LEU A 75 9.93 20.88 4.06
CA LEU A 75 8.74 21.10 3.25
C LEU A 75 8.04 22.41 3.61
N ARG A 76 7.92 22.71 4.91
CA ARG A 76 7.34 23.99 5.38
C ARG A 76 8.13 25.19 4.89
N THR A 77 9.46 25.10 4.90
CA THR A 77 10.35 26.14 4.36
C THR A 77 10.17 26.29 2.84
N SER A 78 10.15 25.18 2.09
CA SER A 78 9.93 25.21 0.64
C SER A 78 8.58 25.82 0.27
N ILE A 79 7.51 25.49 1.00
CA ILE A 79 6.18 26.10 0.81
C ILE A 79 6.23 27.60 1.09
N GLY A 80 6.96 28.02 2.12
CA GLY A 80 7.15 29.44 2.44
C GLY A 80 7.83 30.22 1.32
N ILE A 81 8.91 29.66 0.76
CA ILE A 81 9.64 30.24 -0.39
C ILE A 81 8.71 30.37 -1.60
N VAL A 82 8.06 29.27 -2.00
CA VAL A 82 7.15 29.26 -3.15
C VAL A 82 6.00 30.26 -2.97
N LYS A 83 5.45 30.38 -1.75
CA LYS A 83 4.41 31.36 -1.44
C LYS A 83 4.93 32.79 -1.58
N HIS A 84 6.13 33.07 -1.10
CA HIS A 84 6.77 34.39 -1.25
C HIS A 84 7.01 34.72 -2.72
N ASP A 85 7.58 33.79 -3.49
CA ASP A 85 7.86 33.98 -4.91
C ASP A 85 6.57 34.24 -5.72
N LEU A 86 5.49 33.54 -5.38
CA LEU A 86 4.17 33.79 -5.99
C LEU A 86 3.66 35.20 -5.69
N TYR A 87 3.78 35.67 -4.44
CA TYR A 87 3.38 37.04 -4.08
C TYR A 87 4.23 38.07 -4.80
N GLN A 88 5.53 37.86 -4.87
CA GLN A 88 6.44 38.74 -5.61
C GLN A 88 6.06 38.76 -7.10
N SER A 89 5.88 37.61 -7.73
CA SER A 89 5.48 37.51 -9.14
C SER A 89 4.11 38.14 -9.41
N THR A 90 3.17 38.01 -8.48
CA THR A 90 1.85 38.67 -8.58
C THR A 90 1.98 40.18 -8.52
N LEU A 91 2.83 40.70 -7.61
CA LEU A 91 3.06 42.13 -7.46
C LEU A 91 3.79 42.70 -8.67
N GLU A 92 4.86 42.04 -9.13
CA GLU A 92 5.60 42.40 -10.35
C GLU A 92 4.68 42.41 -11.56
N HIS A 93 3.85 41.37 -11.74
CA HIS A 93 2.87 41.33 -12.81
C HIS A 93 1.90 42.51 -12.71
N ALA A 94 1.31 42.75 -11.53
CA ALA A 94 0.39 43.86 -11.33
C ALA A 94 1.03 45.23 -11.66
N VAL A 95 2.31 45.42 -11.30
CA VAL A 95 3.09 46.62 -11.63
C VAL A 95 3.33 46.72 -13.13
N ILE A 96 3.75 45.63 -13.79
CA ILE A 96 4.01 45.62 -15.24
C ILE A 96 2.72 45.83 -16.04
N THR A 97 1.60 45.25 -15.58
CA THR A 97 0.29 45.37 -16.21
C THR A 97 -0.52 46.58 -15.74
N SER A 98 0.07 47.47 -14.94
CA SER A 98 -0.55 48.73 -14.56
C SER A 98 -0.91 49.54 -15.83
N PRO A 99 -2.09 50.16 -15.93
CA PRO A 99 -2.47 50.97 -17.08
C PRO A 99 -1.45 52.08 -17.39
N GLU A 100 -0.86 52.67 -16.34
CA GLU A 100 0.17 53.69 -16.46
C GLU A 100 1.47 53.10 -17.06
N ASN A 101 1.91 51.96 -16.54
CA ASN A 101 3.14 51.31 -16.98
C ASN A 101 3.01 50.75 -18.42
N ILE A 102 1.83 50.22 -18.76
CA ILE A 102 1.49 49.82 -20.14
C ILE A 102 1.50 51.03 -21.08
N SER A 103 1.00 52.18 -20.65
CA SER A 103 1.01 53.42 -21.45
C SER A 103 2.44 53.90 -21.73
N ILE A 104 3.31 53.86 -20.72
CA ILE A 104 4.74 54.18 -20.86
C ILE A 104 5.40 53.23 -21.87
N LEU A 105 5.23 51.92 -21.69
CA LEU A 105 5.76 50.89 -22.59
C LEU A 105 5.21 51.05 -24.01
N ALA A 106 3.93 51.37 -24.17
CA ALA A 106 3.34 51.61 -25.47
C ALA A 106 3.96 52.84 -26.13
N LYS A 107 4.19 53.92 -25.40
CA LYS A 107 4.86 55.10 -25.95
C LYS A 107 6.31 54.84 -26.37
N GLU A 108 7.03 53.97 -25.66
CA GLU A 108 8.43 53.65 -25.93
C GLU A 108 8.60 52.66 -27.09
N TYR A 109 7.78 51.60 -27.14
CA TYR A 109 7.94 50.48 -28.07
C TYR A 109 6.94 50.45 -29.23
N LEU A 110 5.75 51.02 -29.05
CA LEU A 110 4.81 51.22 -30.16
C LEU A 110 5.04 52.62 -30.70
N ASP A 111 5.46 52.69 -31.97
CA ASP A 111 5.42 53.96 -32.70
C ASP A 111 4.02 54.54 -32.53
N SER A 112 3.94 55.72 -31.90
CA SER A 112 2.69 56.41 -31.57
C SER A 112 1.74 56.55 -32.77
N SER A 113 2.29 56.53 -33.98
CA SER A 113 1.57 56.21 -35.19
C SER A 113 1.64 54.71 -35.47
N PHE A 114 0.59 53.96 -35.13
CA PHE A 114 0.33 52.69 -35.81
C PHE A 114 0.32 52.99 -37.32
N LEU A 115 1.45 52.76 -38.00
CA LEU A 115 1.54 52.93 -39.44
C LEU A 115 0.65 51.86 -40.05
N ALA A 116 -0.55 52.27 -40.49
CA ALA A 116 -1.43 51.41 -41.24
C ALA A 116 -0.63 50.77 -42.39
N TYR A 117 -0.67 49.45 -42.46
CA TYR A 117 0.08 48.68 -43.44
C TYR A 117 -0.29 49.18 -44.84
N LYS A 118 0.73 49.49 -45.66
CA LYS A 118 0.47 50.02 -47.00
C LYS A 118 -0.32 48.98 -47.78
N ASN A 119 -1.35 49.39 -48.51
CA ASN A 119 -2.23 48.49 -49.28
C ASN A 119 -1.44 47.48 -50.15
N ILE A 120 -0.29 47.90 -50.69
CA ILE A 120 0.64 47.06 -51.45
C ILE A 120 1.17 45.86 -50.63
N GLN A 121 1.54 46.10 -49.37
CA GLN A 121 2.05 45.06 -48.48
C GLN A 121 0.95 44.07 -48.09
N ILE A 122 -0.28 44.55 -47.88
CA ILE A 122 -1.46 43.71 -47.63
C ILE A 122 -1.79 42.84 -48.86
N LYS A 123 -1.70 43.42 -50.07
CA LYS A 123 -1.92 42.71 -51.34
C LYS A 123 -0.86 41.61 -51.56
N LYS A 124 0.41 41.88 -51.23
CA LYS A 124 1.51 40.90 -51.29
C LYS A 124 1.23 39.70 -50.37
N LEU A 125 0.89 39.94 -49.10
CA LEU A 125 0.53 38.89 -48.14
C LEU A 125 -0.65 38.03 -48.60
N ASN A 126 -1.71 38.65 -49.15
CA ASN A 126 -2.85 37.90 -49.67
C ASN A 126 -2.50 37.04 -50.90
N SER A 127 -1.59 37.51 -51.76
CA SER A 127 -1.10 36.73 -52.89
C SER A 127 -0.23 35.54 -52.45
N GLU A 128 0.62 35.72 -51.43
CA GLU A 128 1.44 34.65 -50.85
C GLU A 128 0.59 33.62 -50.09
N LYS A 129 -0.44 34.08 -49.36
CA LYS A 129 -1.43 33.21 -48.72
C LYS A 129 -2.16 32.32 -49.74
N LYS A 130 -2.51 32.87 -50.92
CA LYS A 130 -3.12 32.13 -52.04
C LYS A 130 -2.15 31.12 -52.68
N LEU A 131 -0.84 31.44 -52.70
CA LEU A 131 0.19 30.50 -53.15
C LEU A 131 0.39 29.35 -52.14
N SER A 132 0.38 29.66 -50.84
CA SER A 132 0.54 28.66 -49.77
C SER A 132 -0.63 27.68 -49.69
N SER A 133 -1.86 28.12 -49.96
CA SER A 133 -3.03 27.22 -50.00
C SER A 133 -3.00 26.27 -51.21
N SER A 134 -2.40 26.68 -52.33
CA SER A 134 -2.16 25.82 -53.50
C SER A 134 -1.05 24.79 -53.26
N LEU A 135 0.00 25.16 -52.50
CA LEU A 135 1.13 24.28 -52.15
C LEU A 135 0.83 23.25 -51.03
N LYS A 136 -0.35 23.30 -50.39
CA LYS A 136 -0.78 22.35 -49.35
C LYS A 136 -1.14 20.94 -49.87
N LYS A 137 -0.98 20.67 -51.16
CA LYS A 137 -0.99 19.31 -51.73
C LYS A 137 0.43 18.71 -51.81
N LYS A 138 1.28 18.93 -50.80
CA LYS A 138 2.44 18.04 -50.63
C LYS A 138 1.92 16.70 -50.13
N LYS A 139 2.19 15.65 -50.90
CA LYS A 139 1.88 14.24 -50.65
C LYS A 139 2.55 13.79 -49.35
N TYR A 140 1.96 14.13 -48.21
CA TYR A 140 2.39 13.60 -46.92
C TYR A 140 2.28 12.08 -46.98
N ASN A 141 3.36 11.40 -46.55
CA ASN A 141 3.52 9.95 -46.61
C ASN A 141 2.24 9.22 -46.17
N PHE A 142 1.47 8.75 -47.14
CA PHE A 142 0.17 8.07 -47.01
C PHE A 142 0.20 6.93 -45.99
N ASP A 143 1.35 6.28 -45.87
CA ASP A 143 1.60 5.20 -44.92
C ASP A 143 1.58 5.66 -43.47
N LEU A 144 2.05 6.88 -43.18
CA LEU A 144 2.01 7.45 -41.83
C LEU A 144 0.56 7.79 -41.43
N ALA A 145 -0.21 8.36 -42.35
CA ALA A 145 -1.63 8.67 -42.12
C ALA A 145 -2.44 7.39 -41.86
N LYS A 146 -2.25 6.36 -42.68
CA LYS A 146 -2.88 5.03 -42.48
C LYS A 146 -2.51 4.41 -41.13
N LYS A 147 -1.24 4.50 -40.73
CA LYS A 147 -0.75 3.95 -39.44
C LYS A 147 -1.33 4.70 -38.24
N ILE A 148 -1.52 6.02 -38.36
CA ILE A 148 -2.19 6.83 -37.33
C ILE A 148 -3.66 6.44 -37.22
N GLU A 149 -4.34 6.24 -38.36
CA GLU A 149 -5.75 5.84 -38.39
C GLU A 149 -5.97 4.45 -37.78
N SER A 150 -5.12 3.47 -38.11
CA SER A 150 -5.19 2.13 -37.51
C SER A 150 -4.95 2.17 -35.99
N LYS A 151 -3.97 2.95 -35.53
CA LYS A 151 -3.67 3.11 -34.10
C LYS A 151 -4.80 3.80 -33.33
N LYS A 152 -5.48 4.78 -33.94
CA LYS A 152 -6.68 5.40 -33.35
C LYS A 152 -7.81 4.39 -33.17
N LYS A 153 -8.03 3.51 -34.15
CA LYS A 153 -9.05 2.45 -34.08
C LYS A 153 -8.73 1.38 -33.03
N GLU A 154 -7.48 0.97 -32.93
CA GLU A 154 -7.01 0.08 -31.84
C GLU A 154 -7.30 0.72 -30.47
N LEU A 155 -6.99 2.01 -30.31
CA LEU A 155 -7.20 2.74 -29.05
C LEU A 155 -8.68 2.85 -28.66
N THR A 156 -9.58 3.08 -29.63
CA THR A 156 -11.02 3.12 -29.36
C THR A 156 -11.56 1.77 -28.90
N ASN A 157 -11.11 0.67 -29.53
CA ASN A 157 -11.50 -0.69 -29.12
C ASN A 157 -11.00 -1.00 -27.70
N LEU A 158 -9.77 -0.61 -27.36
CA LEU A 158 -9.24 -0.76 -26.00
C LEU A 158 -10.06 0.03 -24.97
N LYS A 159 -10.44 1.26 -25.32
CA LYS A 159 -11.27 2.11 -24.47
C LYS A 159 -12.63 1.45 -24.21
N GLU A 160 -13.24 0.85 -25.22
CA GLU A 160 -14.50 0.10 -25.09
C GLU A 160 -14.35 -1.13 -24.19
N PHE A 161 -13.28 -1.92 -24.35
CA PHE A 161 -12.98 -3.06 -23.47
C PHE A 161 -12.78 -2.65 -22.00
N TYR A 162 -12.24 -1.46 -21.74
CA TYR A 162 -12.05 -0.95 -20.39
C TYR A 162 -13.38 -0.58 -19.73
N TYR A 163 -14.29 0.07 -20.46
CA TYR A 163 -15.62 0.44 -19.92
C TYR A 163 -16.58 -0.74 -19.83
N ASN A 164 -16.50 -1.70 -20.76
CA ASN A 164 -17.33 -2.90 -20.76
C ASN A 164 -16.49 -4.18 -20.79
N PRO A 165 -15.96 -4.64 -19.65
CA PRO A 165 -15.04 -5.78 -19.62
C PRO A 165 -15.68 -7.12 -20.02
N LYS A 166 -17.01 -7.17 -20.18
CA LYS A 166 -17.73 -8.38 -20.63
C LYS A 166 -17.49 -8.70 -22.10
N THR A 167 -17.12 -7.71 -22.91
CA THR A 167 -16.87 -7.84 -24.35
C THR A 167 -15.43 -8.25 -24.68
N LEU A 168 -14.59 -8.49 -23.67
CA LEU A 168 -13.21 -8.93 -23.89
C LEU A 168 -13.17 -10.24 -24.70
N PRO A 169 -12.18 -10.39 -25.61
CA PRO A 169 -11.97 -11.64 -26.32
C PRO A 169 -11.79 -12.81 -25.35
N GLY A 170 -12.37 -13.97 -25.70
CA GLY A 170 -12.41 -15.15 -24.83
C GLY A 170 -11.02 -15.61 -24.37
N GLU A 171 -10.00 -15.49 -25.22
CA GLU A 171 -8.62 -15.86 -24.87
C GLU A 171 -8.02 -14.96 -23.78
N VAL A 172 -8.21 -13.64 -23.89
CA VAL A 172 -7.73 -12.68 -22.89
C VAL A 172 -8.49 -12.87 -21.58
N LYS A 173 -9.81 -13.05 -21.66
CA LYS A 173 -10.67 -13.36 -20.52
C LYS A 173 -10.17 -14.60 -19.77
N LEU A 174 -9.85 -15.68 -20.48
CA LEU A 174 -9.34 -16.92 -19.90
C LEU A 174 -7.97 -16.74 -19.23
N ARG A 175 -7.05 -16.00 -19.86
CA ARG A 175 -5.74 -15.67 -19.26
C ARG A 175 -5.89 -14.84 -17.98
N VAL A 176 -6.75 -13.84 -18.00
CA VAL A 176 -7.02 -12.96 -16.84
C VAL A 176 -7.70 -13.76 -15.72
N SER A 177 -8.71 -14.57 -16.03
CA SER A 177 -9.37 -15.44 -15.05
C SER A 177 -8.40 -16.41 -14.38
N LYS A 178 -7.51 -17.07 -15.14
CA LYS A 178 -6.46 -17.92 -14.56
C LYS A 178 -5.55 -17.17 -13.60
N LYS A 179 -5.11 -15.95 -13.97
CA LYS A 179 -4.28 -15.11 -13.09
C LYS A 179 -5.01 -14.70 -11.81
N ILE A 180 -6.28 -14.31 -11.92
CA ILE A 180 -7.12 -13.95 -10.77
C ILE A 180 -7.30 -15.16 -9.84
N GLU A 181 -7.51 -16.35 -10.39
CA GLU A 181 -7.66 -17.58 -9.62
C GLU A 181 -6.37 -17.94 -8.86
N ILE A 182 -5.22 -17.84 -9.53
CA ILE A 182 -3.91 -18.02 -8.89
C ILE A 182 -3.73 -17.02 -7.75
N ALA A 183 -3.93 -15.72 -8.00
CA ALA A 183 -3.80 -14.68 -6.99
C ALA A 183 -4.75 -14.89 -5.81
N LYS A 184 -5.99 -15.31 -6.06
CA LYS A 184 -6.97 -15.63 -5.02
C LYS A 184 -6.50 -16.80 -4.15
N ASN A 185 -5.95 -17.84 -4.76
CA ASN A 185 -5.42 -19.00 -4.04
C ASN A 185 -4.18 -18.62 -3.21
N GLU A 186 -3.28 -17.79 -3.74
CA GLU A 186 -2.13 -17.24 -3.01
C GLU A 186 -2.58 -16.38 -1.82
N MET A 187 -3.57 -15.51 -2.00
CA MET A 187 -4.14 -14.71 -0.90
C MET A 187 -4.81 -15.57 0.16
N LYS A 188 -5.51 -16.64 -0.23
CA LYS A 188 -6.12 -17.59 0.70
C LYS A 188 -5.05 -18.36 1.50
N ALA A 189 -3.96 -18.76 0.84
CA ALA A 189 -2.82 -19.38 1.50
C ALA A 189 -2.13 -18.42 2.48
N LEU A 190 -1.97 -17.15 2.10
CA LEU A 190 -1.46 -16.08 2.96
C LEU A 190 -2.33 -15.82 4.18
N TYR A 191 -3.66 -15.86 4.04
CA TYR A 191 -4.59 -15.63 5.14
C TYR A 191 -4.62 -16.82 6.12
N ASN A 192 -4.64 -18.05 5.60
CA ASN A 192 -4.72 -19.26 6.42
C ASN A 192 -3.40 -19.57 7.14
N ASP A 193 -2.26 -19.39 6.47
CA ASP A 193 -0.94 -19.65 7.04
C ASP A 193 0.09 -18.60 6.57
N PRO A 194 0.04 -17.39 7.15
CA PRO A 194 0.95 -16.31 6.78
C PRO A 194 2.40 -16.63 7.14
N LYS A 195 2.63 -17.45 8.18
CA LYS A 195 3.97 -17.83 8.63
C LYS A 195 4.68 -18.66 7.57
N LYS A 196 4.01 -19.65 7.00
CA LYS A 196 4.57 -20.52 5.95
C LYS A 196 4.94 -19.76 4.67
N VAL A 197 4.16 -18.74 4.28
CA VAL A 197 4.50 -17.89 3.12
C VAL A 197 5.64 -16.91 3.42
N LEU A 198 5.74 -16.44 4.67
CA LEU A 198 6.87 -15.61 5.09
C LEU A 198 8.16 -16.43 5.19
N GLU A 199 8.07 -17.68 5.66
CA GLU A 199 9.17 -18.64 5.70
C GLU A 199 9.67 -18.98 4.30
N SER A 200 8.79 -19.21 3.33
CA SER A 200 9.21 -19.44 1.94
C SER A 200 9.91 -18.23 1.32
N LYS A 201 9.45 -17.00 1.61
CA LYS A 201 10.15 -15.76 1.20
C LYS A 201 11.51 -15.60 1.87
N LYS A 202 11.64 -15.95 3.16
CA LYS A 202 12.92 -15.95 3.88
C LYS A 202 13.87 -17.00 3.31
N LEU A 203 13.37 -18.20 3.02
CA LEU A 203 14.13 -19.29 2.40
C LEU A 203 14.63 -18.91 1.00
N TYR A 204 13.80 -18.23 0.20
CA TYR A 204 14.19 -17.71 -1.11
C TYR A 204 15.30 -16.64 -1.00
N LYS A 205 15.14 -15.66 -0.08
CA LYS A 205 16.16 -14.64 0.18
C LYS A 205 17.47 -15.24 0.70
N TRP A 206 17.37 -16.25 1.57
CA TRP A 206 18.52 -16.98 2.07
C TRP A 206 19.22 -17.74 0.94
N GLY A 207 18.49 -18.48 0.11
CA GLY A 207 19.04 -19.19 -1.06
C GLY A 207 19.72 -18.25 -2.06
N ALA A 208 19.12 -17.10 -2.37
CA ALA A 208 19.73 -16.08 -3.22
C ALA A 208 21.03 -15.52 -2.60
N MET A 209 21.06 -15.27 -1.29
CA MET A 209 22.27 -14.83 -0.58
C MET A 209 23.38 -15.88 -0.64
N GLN A 210 23.04 -17.17 -0.59
CA GLN A 210 24.02 -18.25 -0.74
C GLN A 210 24.62 -18.26 -2.16
N ILE A 211 23.81 -18.06 -3.21
CA ILE A 211 24.30 -17.96 -4.59
C ILE A 211 25.30 -16.79 -4.73
N VAL A 212 24.98 -15.62 -4.17
CA VAL A 212 25.88 -14.45 -4.18
C VAL A 212 27.19 -14.73 -3.43
N LYS A 213 27.13 -15.45 -2.31
CA LYS A 213 28.32 -15.83 -1.53
C LYS A 213 29.24 -16.79 -2.28
N VAL A 214 28.67 -17.79 -2.97
CA VAL A 214 29.42 -18.73 -3.82
C VAL A 214 30.16 -17.97 -4.93
N MET A 215 29.51 -16.99 -5.56
CA MET A 215 30.13 -16.13 -6.59
C MET A 215 31.28 -15.28 -6.04
N LEU A 216 31.29 -14.98 -4.74
CA LEU A 216 32.34 -14.22 -4.05
C LEU A 216 33.38 -15.13 -3.37
N GLY A 217 33.34 -16.45 -3.58
CA GLY A 217 34.29 -17.41 -3.02
C GLY A 217 34.10 -17.71 -1.51
N ILE A 218 32.95 -17.34 -0.94
CA ILE A 218 32.62 -17.56 0.48
C ILE A 218 31.82 -18.88 0.61
N PRO A 219 32.17 -19.78 1.54
CA PRO A 219 31.48 -21.07 1.69
C PRO A 219 30.03 -20.92 2.19
N VAL A 220 29.17 -21.85 1.75
CA VAL A 220 27.74 -21.88 2.10
C VAL A 220 27.55 -22.38 3.53
N VAL A 221 27.00 -21.53 4.41
CA VAL A 221 26.73 -21.87 5.81
C VAL A 221 25.25 -22.24 5.98
N PRO A 222 24.91 -23.44 6.51
CA PRO A 222 23.52 -23.86 6.70
C PRO A 222 22.80 -22.98 7.72
N GLY A 223 21.57 -22.56 7.38
CA GLY A 223 20.70 -21.82 8.29
C GLY A 223 20.08 -22.74 9.34
N LYS A 224 19.95 -22.24 10.58
CA LYS A 224 19.11 -22.86 11.62
C LYS A 224 17.66 -22.43 11.44
#